data_AF-A0AAR2JWD3-F1
#
_entry.id   AF-A0AAR2JWD3-F1
#
_cell.length_a   1.000
_cell.length_b   1.000
_cell.length_c   1.000
_cell.angle_alpha   90.00
_cell.angle_beta   90.00
_cell.angle_gamma   90.00
#
_symmetry.space_group_name_H-M   'P 1'
#
loop_
_entity.id
_entity.type
_entity.pdbx_description
1 polymer ?
#
loop_
_entity_poly.entity_id
_entity_poly.type
_entity_poly.pdbx_seq_one_letter_code
_entity_poly.pdbx_strand_id
1 'polypeptide(L)'
;VVVSSSSCLSLSLSLSLSLSQSEGCDGVLGSGLVRDRCGVCGGGDGSCERVTGRFENSSVPLGYHKILDIPPGATAINITERHSSPNYLALRSGTGHSVVNGRWAVDPPGKYEAGGTTFVYSRPRGDEKGETLTAAGPTTTLLQLYIIFHRQNPGIDYEYYIPVKKEKEKVREWDGGSASLREISALAVAVEDPASSSVSSSSSTSVNTDRWTLERPRPRSPGSNRNTRIPPRTDIPLDNQPV
;
A
#
# COMPACT_ATOMS: atom_id res chain seq x y z
N VAL A 1 -46.15 -21.97 -49.78
CA VAL A 1 -46.08 -21.44 -48.41
C VAL A 1 -45.03 -20.34 -48.43
N VAL A 2 -45.44 -19.08 -48.49
CA VAL A 2 -44.52 -17.94 -48.46
C VAL A 2 -44.26 -17.67 -46.98
N VAL A 3 -43.08 -18.02 -46.49
CA VAL A 3 -42.71 -17.74 -45.10
C VAL A 3 -42.48 -16.24 -45.00
N SER A 4 -43.31 -15.54 -44.22
CA SER A 4 -43.24 -14.09 -44.06
C SER A 4 -41.85 -13.65 -43.58
N SER A 5 -41.30 -12.60 -44.19
CA SER A 5 -40.01 -12.00 -43.81
C SER A 5 -39.95 -11.58 -42.34
N SER A 6 -41.09 -11.23 -41.74
CA SER A 6 -41.20 -10.89 -40.31
C SER A 6 -40.85 -12.06 -39.39
N SER A 7 -41.12 -13.30 -39.81
CA SER A 7 -40.77 -14.51 -39.05
C SER A 7 -39.27 -14.84 -39.15
N CYS A 8 -38.61 -14.47 -40.25
CA CYS A 8 -37.14 -14.53 -40.35
C CYS A 8 -36.47 -13.46 -39.48
N LEU A 9 -37.04 -12.25 -39.40
CA LEU A 9 -36.52 -11.18 -38.54
C LEU A 9 -36.62 -11.54 -37.04
N SER A 10 -37.73 -12.14 -36.60
CA SER A 10 -37.88 -12.56 -35.19
C SER A 10 -36.96 -13.73 -34.79
N LEU A 11 -36.73 -14.68 -35.70
CA LEU A 11 -35.77 -15.79 -35.49
C LEU A 11 -34.31 -15.31 -35.52
N SER A 12 -34.01 -14.28 -36.32
CA SER A 12 -32.68 -13.66 -36.36
C SER A 12 -32.34 -12.84 -35.11
N LEU A 13 -33.34 -12.19 -34.47
CA LEU A 13 -33.15 -11.46 -33.21
C LEU A 13 -33.05 -12.39 -31.99
N SER A 14 -33.62 -13.60 -32.04
CA SER A 14 -33.52 -14.57 -30.94
C SER A 14 -32.19 -15.31 -30.87
N LEU A 15 -31.38 -15.31 -31.94
CA LEU A 15 -30.05 -15.94 -31.97
C LEU A 15 -28.89 -14.98 -31.63
N SER A 16 -29.16 -13.69 -31.43
CA SER A 16 -28.15 -12.69 -31.04
C SER A 16 -28.10 -12.41 -29.53
N LEU A 17 -28.81 -13.17 -28.69
CA LEU A 17 -28.50 -13.26 -27.26
C LEU A 17 -27.22 -14.10 -27.12
N SER A 18 -26.10 -13.54 -27.57
CA SER A 18 -24.77 -14.03 -27.25
C SER A 18 -24.69 -14.17 -25.74
N LEU A 19 -24.59 -15.40 -25.23
CA LEU A 19 -24.10 -15.67 -23.89
C LEU A 19 -22.69 -15.05 -23.82
N SER A 20 -22.62 -13.80 -23.41
CA SER A 20 -21.38 -13.10 -23.05
C SER A 20 -20.87 -13.74 -21.77
N GLN A 21 -20.23 -14.91 -21.92
CA GLN A 21 -19.57 -15.58 -20.82
C GLN A 21 -18.31 -14.79 -20.47
N SER A 22 -18.28 -14.22 -19.26
CA SER A 22 -17.08 -13.57 -18.73
C SER A 22 -16.03 -14.63 -18.40
N GLU A 23 -14.76 -14.27 -18.59
CA GLU A 23 -13.62 -15.05 -18.09
C GLU A 23 -13.63 -15.02 -16.55
N GLY A 24 -13.54 -16.19 -15.92
CA GLY A 24 -13.34 -16.29 -14.48
C GLY A 24 -11.91 -15.95 -14.08
N CYS A 25 -11.65 -15.84 -12.78
CA CYS A 25 -10.30 -15.55 -12.26
C CYS A 25 -9.26 -16.66 -12.54
N ASP A 26 -9.71 -17.83 -12.98
CA ASP A 26 -8.95 -19.00 -13.39
C ASP A 26 -8.57 -18.98 -14.88
N GLY A 27 -9.03 -17.96 -15.63
CA GLY A 27 -8.78 -17.81 -17.06
C GLY A 27 -9.74 -18.59 -17.95
N VAL A 28 -10.82 -19.16 -17.38
CA VAL A 28 -11.78 -19.99 -18.11
C VAL A 28 -13.06 -19.21 -18.36
N LEU A 29 -13.49 -19.14 -19.63
CA LEU A 29 -14.74 -18.51 -20.02
C LEU A 29 -15.93 -19.27 -19.42
N GLY A 30 -16.78 -18.57 -18.68
CA GLY A 30 -17.99 -19.13 -18.10
C GLY A 30 -17.80 -19.97 -16.84
N SER A 31 -16.59 -20.03 -16.26
CA SER A 31 -16.36 -20.74 -14.99
C SER A 31 -17.13 -20.12 -13.82
N GLY A 32 -17.41 -18.82 -13.90
CA GLY A 32 -18.05 -18.06 -12.83
C GLY A 32 -17.17 -17.88 -11.59
N LEU A 33 -15.90 -18.29 -11.64
CA LEU A 33 -14.99 -18.16 -10.50
C LEU A 33 -14.55 -16.70 -10.34
N VAL A 34 -14.61 -16.20 -9.11
CA VAL A 34 -14.19 -14.85 -8.71
C VAL A 34 -13.12 -14.95 -7.63
N ARG A 35 -12.20 -13.98 -7.61
CA ARG A 35 -11.23 -13.87 -6.51
C ARG A 35 -11.93 -13.42 -5.24
N ASP A 36 -11.61 -14.09 -4.15
CA ASP A 36 -12.03 -13.67 -2.80
C ASP A 36 -11.22 -12.44 -2.34
N ARG A 37 -11.51 -11.91 -1.14
CA ARG A 37 -10.82 -10.72 -0.61
C ARG A 37 -9.35 -10.97 -0.29
N CYS A 38 -8.98 -12.24 -0.14
CA CYS A 38 -7.59 -12.69 0.03
C CYS A 38 -6.85 -12.80 -1.31
N GLY A 39 -7.51 -12.54 -2.44
CA GLY A 39 -6.93 -12.64 -3.78
C GLY A 39 -6.86 -14.08 -4.31
N VAL A 40 -7.52 -15.05 -3.65
CA VAL A 40 -7.55 -16.47 -4.04
C VAL A 40 -8.72 -16.71 -4.97
N CYS A 41 -8.46 -17.29 -6.15
CA CYS A 41 -9.50 -17.60 -7.11
C CYS A 41 -10.39 -18.76 -6.62
N GLY A 42 -11.71 -18.54 -6.54
CA GLY A 42 -12.63 -19.51 -5.94
C GLY A 42 -12.42 -19.70 -4.42
N GLY A 43 -11.76 -18.73 -3.77
CA GLY A 43 -11.49 -18.75 -2.33
C GLY A 43 -12.72 -18.44 -1.48
N GLY A 44 -12.59 -18.67 -0.17
CA GLY A 44 -13.66 -18.52 0.82
C GLY A 44 -13.38 -17.47 1.89
N ASP A 45 -12.54 -16.45 1.61
CA ASP A 45 -12.19 -15.35 2.51
C ASP A 45 -11.45 -15.73 3.81
N GLY A 46 -11.20 -17.01 4.08
CA GLY A 46 -10.58 -17.49 5.32
C GLY A 46 -9.04 -17.60 5.30
N SER A 47 -8.37 -17.21 4.22
CA SER A 47 -6.91 -17.35 4.05
C SER A 47 -6.11 -16.10 4.42
N CYS A 48 -6.80 -15.03 4.81
CA CYS A 48 -6.23 -13.73 5.14
C CYS A 48 -6.97 -13.07 6.30
N GLU A 49 -6.32 -12.12 6.95
CA GLU A 49 -6.88 -11.29 8.01
C GLU A 49 -7.17 -9.89 7.49
N ARG A 50 -8.30 -9.32 7.95
CA ARG A 50 -8.66 -7.95 7.63
C ARG A 50 -7.90 -6.97 8.51
N VAL A 51 -7.25 -6.00 7.87
CA VAL A 51 -6.69 -4.81 8.51
C VAL A 51 -7.57 -3.61 8.17
N THR A 52 -8.03 -2.88 9.18
CA THR A 52 -8.81 -1.65 9.00
C THR A 52 -8.42 -0.61 10.03
N GLY A 53 -8.65 0.65 9.70
CA GLY A 53 -8.49 1.73 10.64
C GLY A 53 -8.89 3.07 10.04
N ARG A 54 -8.65 4.11 10.82
CA ARG A 54 -9.00 5.47 10.46
C ARG A 54 -7.91 6.44 10.88
N PHE A 55 -7.65 7.41 10.01
CA PHE A 55 -6.76 8.53 10.27
C PHE A 55 -7.57 9.83 10.42
N GLU A 56 -7.71 10.31 11.65
CA GLU A 56 -8.50 11.51 12.02
C GLU A 56 -7.63 12.69 12.48
N ASN A 57 -6.29 12.63 12.33
CA ASN A 57 -5.44 13.70 12.82
C ASN A 57 -5.79 15.03 12.13
N SER A 58 -6.31 15.97 12.92
CA SER A 58 -7.10 17.11 12.43
C SER A 58 -6.32 18.42 12.33
N SER A 59 -5.11 18.48 12.91
CA SER A 59 -4.31 19.71 13.00
C SER A 59 -2.81 19.41 12.87
N VAL A 60 -2.38 19.09 11.66
CA VAL A 60 -0.95 19.01 11.31
C VAL A 60 -0.57 20.17 10.39
N PRO A 61 0.70 20.60 10.35
CA PRO A 61 1.13 21.66 9.44
C PRO A 61 0.85 21.30 7.97
N LEU A 62 0.75 22.32 7.10
CA LEU A 62 0.68 22.09 5.66
C LEU A 62 1.82 21.16 5.19
N GLY A 63 1.51 20.10 4.45
CA GLY A 63 2.53 19.21 3.87
C GLY A 63 2.15 17.73 3.83
N TYR A 64 3.15 16.89 3.54
CA TYR A 64 2.99 15.44 3.45
C TYR A 64 3.09 14.81 4.85
N HIS A 65 2.05 14.08 5.24
CA HIS A 65 2.02 13.33 6.49
C HIS A 65 1.75 11.86 6.21
N LYS A 66 2.59 11.00 6.78
CA LYS A 66 2.46 9.55 6.61
C LYS A 66 1.25 9.06 7.40
N ILE A 67 0.41 8.25 6.76
CA ILE A 67 -0.73 7.61 7.39
C ILE A 67 -0.32 6.21 7.86
N LEU A 68 0.11 5.35 6.93
CA LEU A 68 0.48 3.96 7.21
C LEU A 68 1.39 3.37 6.13
N ASP A 69 2.03 2.25 6.44
CA ASP A 69 2.70 1.39 5.46
C ASP A 69 1.75 0.26 5.04
N ILE A 70 1.61 0.06 3.73
CA ILE A 70 0.90 -1.07 3.14
C ILE A 70 1.96 -2.14 2.86
N PRO A 71 1.96 -3.27 3.58
CA PRO A 71 3.01 -4.28 3.46
C PRO A 71 2.85 -5.09 2.17
N PRO A 72 3.89 -5.86 1.77
CA PRO A 72 3.75 -6.92 0.76
C PRO A 72 2.67 -7.94 1.15
N GLY A 73 1.98 -8.47 0.15
CA GLY A 73 0.89 -9.44 0.29
C GLY A 73 -0.49 -8.80 0.47
N ALA A 74 -0.59 -7.47 0.56
CA ALA A 74 -1.87 -6.80 0.79
C ALA A 74 -2.81 -6.91 -0.42
N THR A 75 -4.04 -7.35 -0.17
CA THR A 75 -5.11 -7.51 -1.16
C THR A 75 -6.33 -6.69 -0.80
N ALA A 76 -7.22 -6.49 -1.79
CA ALA A 76 -8.48 -5.76 -1.63
C ALA A 76 -8.31 -4.42 -0.89
N ILE A 77 -7.32 -3.64 -1.32
CA ILE A 77 -6.94 -2.38 -0.71
C ILE A 77 -8.00 -1.33 -1.07
N ASN A 78 -8.54 -0.69 -0.05
CA ASN A 78 -9.51 0.40 -0.17
C ASN A 78 -9.16 1.52 0.81
N ILE A 79 -8.84 2.69 0.28
CA ILE A 79 -8.55 3.90 1.05
C ILE A 79 -9.52 4.97 0.56
N THR A 80 -10.30 5.53 1.48
CA THR A 80 -11.36 6.48 1.18
C THR A 80 -11.31 7.65 2.14
N GLU A 81 -11.23 8.86 1.58
CA GLU A 81 -11.49 10.09 2.32
C GLU A 81 -13.01 10.24 2.54
N ARG A 82 -13.43 10.50 3.78
CA ARG A 82 -14.86 10.45 4.15
C ARG A 82 -15.72 11.54 3.52
N HIS A 83 -15.16 12.74 3.40
CA HIS A 83 -15.82 13.90 2.81
C HIS A 83 -14.86 14.60 1.88
N SER A 84 -15.39 15.28 0.87
CA SER A 84 -14.57 16.09 -0.02
C SER A 84 -13.83 17.16 0.79
N SER A 85 -12.52 17.24 0.59
CA SER A 85 -11.68 18.27 1.19
C SER A 85 -10.61 18.74 0.21
N PRO A 86 -9.91 19.85 0.48
CA PRO A 86 -8.78 20.26 -0.34
C PRO A 86 -7.48 19.51 0.01
N ASN A 87 -7.55 18.48 0.86
CA ASN A 87 -6.44 17.57 1.07
C ASN A 87 -6.33 16.59 -0.11
N TYR A 88 -5.20 15.92 -0.22
CA TYR A 88 -4.96 14.94 -1.29
C TYR A 88 -4.39 13.65 -0.71
N LEU A 89 -4.89 12.50 -1.17
CA LEU A 89 -4.24 11.22 -0.90
C LEU A 89 -2.98 11.10 -1.75
N ALA A 90 -1.89 10.58 -1.19
CA ALA A 90 -0.64 10.37 -1.91
C ALA A 90 -0.07 8.98 -1.63
N LEU A 91 0.56 8.39 -2.64
CA LEU A 91 1.13 7.05 -2.56
C LEU A 91 2.59 7.09 -2.98
N ARG A 92 3.46 6.46 -2.18
CA ARG A 92 4.87 6.27 -2.48
C ARG A 92 5.25 4.80 -2.42
N SER A 93 6.24 4.41 -3.20
CA SER A 93 6.92 3.12 -3.01
C SER A 93 7.77 3.15 -1.74
N GLY A 94 8.12 1.96 -1.22
CA GLY A 94 9.03 1.82 -0.07
C GLY A 94 10.43 2.41 -0.29
N THR A 95 10.84 2.67 -1.53
CA THR A 95 12.11 3.36 -1.86
C THR A 95 11.97 4.88 -1.92
N GLY A 96 10.77 5.43 -1.66
CA GLY A 96 10.49 6.87 -1.68
C GLY A 96 10.05 7.42 -3.04
N HIS A 97 10.05 6.63 -4.11
CA HIS A 97 9.53 7.07 -5.41
C HIS A 97 8.01 7.35 -5.32
N SER A 98 7.58 8.53 -5.79
CA SER A 98 6.18 8.92 -5.76
C SER A 98 5.37 8.25 -6.88
N VAL A 99 4.23 7.67 -6.53
CA VAL A 99 3.33 6.96 -7.43
C VAL A 99 2.11 7.82 -7.76
N VAL A 100 1.43 8.31 -6.72
CA VAL A 100 0.27 9.22 -6.82
C VAL A 100 0.54 10.45 -5.98
N ASN A 101 0.24 11.62 -6.53
CA ASN A 101 0.33 12.93 -5.91
C ASN A 101 1.70 13.15 -5.25
N GLY A 102 2.73 13.21 -6.09
CA GLY A 102 4.13 13.40 -5.69
C GLY A 102 4.69 14.75 -6.09
N ARG A 103 5.85 15.11 -5.52
CA ARG A 103 6.65 16.28 -5.95
C ARG A 103 5.84 17.59 -5.99
N TRP A 104 4.93 17.78 -5.04
CA TRP A 104 4.05 18.95 -4.98
C TRP A 104 3.16 19.13 -6.21
N ALA A 105 2.75 18.03 -6.84
CA ALA A 105 1.83 18.02 -7.97
C ALA A 105 0.66 17.07 -7.69
N VAL A 106 -0.52 17.46 -8.17
CA VAL A 106 -1.74 16.65 -8.16
C VAL A 106 -1.84 15.95 -9.51
N ASP A 107 -1.81 14.63 -9.47
CA ASP A 107 -1.97 13.75 -10.62
C ASP A 107 -3.46 13.63 -10.99
N PRO A 108 -3.81 13.40 -12.27
CA PRO A 108 -5.19 13.20 -12.66
C PRO A 108 -5.76 11.88 -12.10
N PRO A 109 -7.09 11.74 -11.95
CA PRO A 109 -7.71 10.44 -11.71
C PRO A 109 -7.32 9.42 -12.78
N GLY A 110 -7.03 8.18 -12.39
CA GLY A 110 -6.51 7.18 -13.31
C GLY A 110 -5.94 5.93 -12.65
N LYS A 111 -5.22 5.14 -13.47
CA LYS A 111 -4.56 3.90 -13.07
C LYS A 111 -3.06 4.13 -12.89
N TYR A 112 -2.50 3.63 -11.80
CA TYR A 112 -1.11 3.82 -11.41
C TYR A 112 -0.50 2.49 -10.97
N GLU A 113 0.60 2.09 -11.62
CA GLU A 113 1.31 0.85 -11.28
C GLU A 113 2.20 1.06 -10.05
N ALA A 114 2.02 0.24 -9.02
CA ALA A 114 2.86 0.26 -7.83
C ALA A 114 2.80 -1.03 -7.03
N GLY A 115 3.95 -1.45 -6.51
CA GLY A 115 4.05 -2.64 -5.67
C GLY A 115 3.47 -3.88 -6.33
N GLY A 116 3.66 -4.07 -7.64
CA GLY A 116 3.18 -5.24 -8.37
C GLY A 116 1.67 -5.29 -8.62
N THR A 117 0.93 -4.21 -8.37
CA THR A 117 -0.50 -4.11 -8.65
C THR A 117 -0.87 -2.74 -9.21
N THR A 118 -2.09 -2.60 -9.71
CA THR A 118 -2.61 -1.35 -10.26
C THR A 118 -3.51 -0.66 -9.24
N PHE A 119 -3.13 0.54 -8.83
CA PHE A 119 -3.97 1.44 -8.03
C PHE A 119 -4.89 2.26 -8.93
N VAL A 120 -6.15 2.36 -8.57
CA VAL A 120 -7.13 3.27 -9.15
C VAL A 120 -7.28 4.46 -8.23
N TYR A 121 -6.85 5.63 -8.70
CA TYR A 121 -7.04 6.91 -8.04
C TYR A 121 -8.27 7.61 -8.58
N SER A 122 -9.23 7.92 -7.72
CA SER A 122 -10.45 8.65 -8.07
C SER A 122 -10.57 9.92 -7.27
N ARG A 123 -11.02 10.98 -7.95
CA ARG A 123 -11.34 12.27 -7.36
C ARG A 123 -12.69 12.72 -7.91
N PRO A 124 -13.80 12.33 -7.27
CA PRO A 124 -15.13 12.76 -7.68
C PRO A 124 -15.24 14.28 -7.73
N ARG A 125 -16.05 14.79 -8.66
CA ARG A 125 -16.40 16.22 -8.68
C ARG A 125 -17.63 16.41 -7.78
N GLY A 126 -17.56 17.35 -6.84
CA GLY A 126 -18.63 17.65 -5.89
C GLY A 126 -18.20 17.47 -4.43
N ASP A 127 -19.05 17.89 -3.51
CA ASP A 127 -18.68 18.04 -2.10
C ASP A 127 -19.03 16.82 -1.23
N GLU A 128 -19.70 15.81 -1.80
CA GLU A 128 -20.24 14.68 -1.01
C GLU A 128 -19.29 13.50 -0.84
N LYS A 129 -18.47 13.18 -1.85
CA LYS A 129 -17.56 12.03 -1.83
C LYS A 129 -16.10 12.49 -1.91
N GLY A 130 -15.29 12.04 -0.97
CA GLY A 130 -13.85 12.30 -0.95
C GLY A 130 -13.07 11.47 -1.97
N GLU A 131 -11.75 11.65 -1.95
CA GLU A 131 -10.81 10.91 -2.80
C GLU A 131 -10.74 9.42 -2.43
N THR A 132 -10.45 8.57 -3.43
CA THR A 132 -10.21 7.14 -3.20
C THR A 132 -8.94 6.64 -3.88
N LEU A 133 -8.27 5.69 -3.21
CA LEU A 133 -7.19 4.88 -3.75
C LEU A 133 -7.54 3.41 -3.51
N THR A 134 -7.77 2.65 -4.58
CA THR A 134 -8.13 1.24 -4.49
C THR A 134 -7.20 0.36 -5.33
N ALA A 135 -6.94 -0.87 -4.89
CA ALA A 135 -6.15 -1.84 -5.65
C ALA A 135 -6.57 -3.26 -5.31
N ALA A 136 -6.56 -4.15 -6.30
CA ALA A 136 -6.87 -5.56 -6.08
C ALA A 136 -5.77 -6.27 -5.26
N GLY A 137 -4.50 -5.89 -5.45
CA GLY A 137 -3.35 -6.62 -4.92
C GLY A 137 -3.10 -7.94 -5.67
N PRO A 138 -2.29 -8.86 -5.10
CA PRO A 138 -1.46 -8.65 -3.92
C PRO A 138 -0.33 -7.67 -4.19
N THR A 139 0.06 -6.89 -3.19
CA THR A 139 1.28 -6.09 -3.28
C THR A 139 2.53 -6.99 -3.22
N THR A 140 3.58 -6.68 -3.97
CA THR A 140 4.87 -7.39 -3.94
C THR A 140 5.94 -6.65 -3.16
N THR A 141 5.74 -5.35 -2.93
CA THR A 141 6.67 -4.49 -2.17
C THR A 141 5.89 -3.62 -1.20
N LEU A 142 6.58 -3.10 -0.17
CA LEU A 142 6.01 -2.12 0.74
C LEU A 142 5.67 -0.82 -0.01
N LEU A 143 4.50 -0.25 0.30
CA LEU A 143 4.05 1.06 -0.15
C LEU A 143 3.74 1.94 1.06
N GLN A 144 3.83 3.25 0.89
CA GLN A 144 3.62 4.22 1.95
C GLN A 144 2.47 5.14 1.57
N LEU A 145 1.44 5.17 2.40
CA LEU A 145 0.28 6.02 2.22
C LEU A 145 0.50 7.35 2.96
N TYR A 146 0.20 8.45 2.29
CA TYR A 146 0.32 9.80 2.80
C TYR A 146 -0.98 10.59 2.57
N ILE A 147 -1.18 11.62 3.38
CA ILE A 147 -2.05 12.76 3.09
C ILE A 147 -1.19 13.99 2.82
N ILE A 148 -1.56 14.78 1.81
CA ILE A 148 -1.07 16.13 1.62
C ILE A 148 -2.08 17.06 2.29
N PHE A 149 -1.72 17.55 3.47
CA PHE A 149 -2.58 18.33 4.33
C PHE A 149 -2.61 19.81 3.91
N HIS A 150 -3.82 20.33 3.67
CA HIS A 150 -4.16 21.71 3.29
C HIS A 150 -5.16 22.35 4.26
N ARG A 151 -6.14 21.58 4.71
CA ARG A 151 -7.19 21.99 5.65
C ARG A 151 -7.50 20.84 6.59
N GLN A 152 -8.44 21.07 7.52
CA GLN A 152 -8.94 20.05 8.42
C GLN A 152 -9.24 18.73 7.68
N ASN A 153 -8.67 17.64 8.20
CA ASN A 153 -8.86 16.31 7.68
C ASN A 153 -10.26 15.79 8.09
N PRO A 154 -11.14 15.46 7.13
CA PRO A 154 -12.48 14.90 7.43
C PRO A 154 -12.43 13.45 7.94
N GLY A 155 -11.24 12.83 7.91
CA GLY A 155 -11.02 11.43 8.22
C GLY A 155 -10.75 10.63 6.96
N ILE A 156 -9.76 9.74 7.04
CA ILE A 156 -9.45 8.77 5.99
C ILE A 156 -9.66 7.38 6.56
N ASP A 157 -10.58 6.63 5.96
CA ASP A 157 -10.83 5.22 6.28
C ASP A 157 -9.97 4.35 5.37
N TYR A 158 -9.39 3.30 5.93
CA TYR A 158 -8.64 2.31 5.14
C TYR A 158 -9.02 0.88 5.55
N GLU A 159 -9.01 0.00 4.56
CA GLU A 159 -9.22 -1.43 4.70
C GLU A 159 -8.34 -2.17 3.68
N TYR A 160 -7.72 -3.27 4.09
CA TYR A 160 -7.03 -4.22 3.22
C TYR A 160 -6.91 -5.58 3.93
N TYR A 161 -6.46 -6.61 3.21
CA TYR A 161 -6.35 -7.97 3.71
C TYR A 161 -4.92 -8.49 3.61
N ILE A 162 -4.46 -9.25 4.60
CA ILE A 162 -3.11 -9.81 4.69
C ILE A 162 -3.15 -11.33 4.84
N PRO A 163 -2.44 -12.11 3.99
CA PRO A 163 -2.39 -13.56 4.10
C PRO A 163 -1.91 -14.05 5.47
N VAL A 164 -2.63 -15.02 6.05
CA VAL A 164 -2.21 -15.65 7.31
C VAL A 164 -1.10 -16.64 7.03
N LYS A 165 0.04 -16.50 7.71
CA LYS A 165 1.08 -17.53 7.68
C LYS A 165 0.57 -18.72 8.47
N LYS A 166 0.30 -19.85 7.81
CA LYS A 166 0.15 -21.13 8.52
C LYS A 166 1.53 -21.49 9.06
N GLU A 167 1.75 -21.32 10.35
CA GLU A 167 2.86 -21.99 11.02
C GLU A 167 2.68 -23.48 10.74
N LYS A 168 3.64 -24.08 10.01
CA LYS A 168 3.65 -25.53 9.84
C LYS A 168 3.71 -26.11 11.25
N GLU A 169 2.65 -26.76 11.70
CA GLU A 169 2.67 -27.56 12.91
C GLU A 169 3.90 -28.47 12.81
N LYS A 170 4.92 -28.17 13.63
CA LYS A 170 5.96 -29.15 13.90
C LYS A 170 5.24 -30.28 14.60
N VAL A 171 4.95 -31.35 13.86
CA VAL A 171 4.60 -32.64 14.42
C VAL A 171 5.69 -32.96 15.43
N ARG A 172 5.38 -32.82 16.73
CA ARG A 172 6.23 -33.33 17.80
C ARG A 172 6.11 -34.83 17.71
N GLU A 173 7.05 -35.44 17.01
CA GLU A 173 7.29 -36.87 17.08
C GLU A 173 7.66 -37.19 18.52
N TRP A 174 6.71 -37.80 19.23
CA TRP A 174 6.84 -38.18 20.63
C TRP A 174 7.46 -39.57 20.63
N ASP A 175 8.79 -39.65 20.53
CA ASP A 175 9.50 -40.88 20.87
C ASP A 175 9.41 -41.06 22.37
N GLY A 176 8.58 -42.02 22.78
CA GLY A 176 8.55 -42.55 24.13
C GLY A 176 9.84 -43.31 24.40
N GLY A 177 10.65 -42.82 25.35
CA GLY A 177 11.85 -43.49 25.82
C GLY A 177 12.30 -42.96 27.18
N SER A 178 12.16 -43.81 28.19
CA SER A 178 12.33 -43.57 29.62
C SER A 178 13.79 -43.49 30.09
N ALA A 179 13.97 -42.81 31.24
CA ALA A 179 15.09 -42.83 32.22
C ALA A 179 16.36 -42.04 31.85
N SER A 180 17.10 -41.38 32.75
CA SER A 180 17.20 -41.42 34.21
C SER A 180 17.90 -40.14 34.70
N LEU A 181 17.48 -39.60 35.86
CA LEU A 181 18.15 -38.48 36.54
C LEU A 181 19.46 -38.93 37.21
N ARG A 182 20.54 -38.15 37.03
CA ARG A 182 21.58 -37.99 38.05
C ARG A 182 22.06 -36.54 38.08
N GLU A 183 21.67 -35.83 39.13
CA GLU A 183 22.39 -34.66 39.64
C GLU A 183 23.67 -35.13 40.33
N ILE A 184 24.79 -34.44 40.10
CA ILE A 184 25.88 -34.36 41.08
C ILE A 184 26.35 -32.90 41.12
N SER A 185 26.05 -32.25 42.25
CA SER A 185 26.71 -31.05 42.74
C SER A 185 27.96 -31.46 43.51
N ALA A 186 29.10 -30.76 43.33
CA ALA A 186 29.99 -30.35 44.42
C ALA A 186 31.29 -29.65 43.94
N LEU A 187 31.43 -28.42 44.45
CA LEU A 187 32.61 -27.82 45.08
C LEU A 187 33.79 -27.26 44.25
N ALA A 188 34.16 -26.06 44.69
CA ALA A 188 35.13 -25.12 44.19
C ALA A 188 36.57 -25.42 44.63
N VAL A 189 37.55 -24.92 43.87
CA VAL A 189 38.81 -24.38 44.41
C VAL A 189 39.20 -23.15 43.59
N ALA A 190 39.29 -22.02 44.27
CA ALA A 190 39.88 -20.78 43.79
C ALA A 190 41.41 -20.84 43.92
N VAL A 191 42.15 -20.28 42.96
CA VAL A 191 43.42 -19.58 43.22
C VAL A 191 43.53 -18.43 42.21
N GLU A 192 43.91 -17.26 42.74
CA GLU A 192 43.97 -15.93 42.14
C GLU A 192 45.06 -15.73 41.07
N ASP A 193 44.77 -14.73 40.23
CA ASP A 193 45.61 -13.80 39.42
C ASP A 193 46.85 -13.24 40.18
N PRO A 194 47.79 -12.41 39.60
CA PRO A 194 47.58 -11.40 38.54
C PRO A 194 48.77 -11.03 37.60
N ALA A 195 48.47 -10.28 36.54
CA ALA A 195 49.21 -9.07 36.07
C ALA A 195 48.52 -8.54 34.79
N SER A 196 47.68 -7.51 34.84
CA SER A 196 47.96 -6.07 34.92
C SER A 196 48.24 -5.37 33.58
N SER A 197 47.67 -4.16 33.48
CA SER A 197 47.74 -3.09 32.45
C SER A 197 46.57 -3.08 31.42
N SER A 198 45.48 -2.33 31.62
CA SER A 198 45.26 -0.87 31.79
C SER A 198 45.10 -0.09 30.47
N VAL A 199 43.88 0.42 30.28
CA VAL A 199 43.45 1.73 29.68
C VAL A 199 43.76 1.96 28.18
N SER A 200 42.96 2.62 27.34
CA SER A 200 41.85 3.56 27.51
C SER A 200 41.00 3.59 26.22
N SER A 201 39.76 4.05 26.38
CA SER A 201 38.80 4.54 25.39
C SER A 201 39.31 5.67 24.48
N SER A 202 38.79 5.74 23.24
CA SER A 202 38.13 6.96 22.73
C SER A 202 37.55 6.76 21.33
N SER A 203 36.27 7.11 21.20
CA SER A 203 35.53 7.38 19.97
C SER A 203 36.06 8.63 19.26
N SER A 204 36.04 8.67 17.93
CA SER A 204 35.72 9.91 17.20
C SER A 204 35.22 9.64 15.79
N THR A 205 34.10 10.30 15.52
CA THR A 205 33.44 10.55 14.24
C THR A 205 34.35 11.28 13.25
N SER A 206 34.17 11.02 11.95
CA SER A 206 34.48 12.02 10.92
C SER A 206 33.38 12.06 9.85
N VAL A 207 32.85 13.26 9.72
CA VAL A 207 31.96 13.80 8.70
C VAL A 207 32.73 13.92 7.39
N ASN A 208 32.10 13.69 6.23
CA ASN A 208 32.52 14.37 5.02
C ASN A 208 31.34 14.70 4.11
N THR A 209 31.28 15.96 3.70
CA THR A 209 30.21 16.59 2.93
C THR A 209 30.66 16.81 1.48
N ASP A 210 29.68 16.65 0.58
CA ASP A 210 29.44 17.32 -0.70
C ASP A 210 30.49 17.36 -1.83
N ARG A 211 30.06 16.86 -3.00
CA ARG A 211 30.28 17.56 -4.28
C ARG A 211 29.16 17.32 -5.29
N TRP A 212 28.51 18.42 -5.69
CA TRP A 212 27.47 18.53 -6.71
C TRP A 212 28.03 18.40 -8.14
N THR A 213 27.30 17.69 -9.02
CA THR A 213 27.41 17.84 -10.49
C THR A 213 26.02 17.93 -11.10
N LEU A 214 25.75 19.05 -11.80
CA LEU A 214 24.59 19.23 -12.69
C LEU A 214 24.70 18.29 -13.90
N GLU A 215 23.67 17.48 -14.15
CA GLU A 215 23.44 16.84 -15.45
C GLU A 215 22.19 17.39 -16.14
N ARG A 216 22.24 17.31 -17.46
CA ARG A 216 21.53 18.11 -18.48
C ARG A 216 20.15 17.53 -18.84
N PRO A 217 19.11 18.34 -19.17
CA PRO A 217 17.79 17.80 -19.52
C PRO A 217 17.74 17.22 -20.95
N ARG A 218 17.15 16.02 -21.13
CA ARG A 218 16.78 15.43 -22.43
C ARG A 218 15.34 15.77 -22.85
N PRO A 219 14.98 15.64 -24.15
CA PRO A 219 13.94 16.45 -24.79
C PRO A 219 12.51 15.99 -24.53
N ARG A 220 11.60 16.98 -24.52
CA ARG A 220 10.14 16.86 -24.42
C ARG A 220 9.55 16.14 -25.65
N SER A 221 8.63 15.21 -25.41
CA SER A 221 7.61 14.77 -26.38
C SER A 221 6.20 15.07 -25.84
N PRO A 222 5.20 15.28 -26.72
CA PRO A 222 4.02 16.10 -26.41
C PRO A 222 2.80 15.27 -25.98
N GLY A 223 2.12 15.74 -24.94
CA GLY A 223 0.87 15.17 -24.42
C GLY A 223 0.53 15.79 -23.05
N SER A 224 0.12 17.06 -23.07
CA SER A 224 0.04 17.92 -21.88
C SER A 224 -1.24 17.66 -21.06
N ASN A 225 -1.32 16.52 -20.37
CA ASN A 225 -2.06 16.47 -19.11
C ASN A 225 -1.18 17.18 -18.07
N ARG A 226 -1.41 18.49 -17.86
CA ARG A 226 -0.62 19.23 -16.86
C ARG A 226 -1.14 18.89 -15.48
N ASN A 227 -0.32 18.21 -14.69
CA ASN A 227 -0.54 18.03 -13.26
C ASN A 227 -0.69 19.42 -12.61
N THR A 228 -1.69 19.59 -11.76
CA THR A 228 -1.91 20.87 -11.06
C THR A 228 -0.86 21.00 -9.96
N ARG A 229 -0.19 22.15 -9.85
CA ARG A 229 0.81 22.37 -8.80
C ARG A 229 0.12 22.61 -7.47
N ILE A 230 0.59 21.94 -6.43
CA ILE A 230 0.22 22.20 -5.05
C ILE A 230 0.99 23.45 -4.60
N PRO A 231 0.31 24.55 -4.20
CA PRO A 231 1.00 25.77 -3.81
C PRO A 231 1.90 25.50 -2.59
N PRO A 232 3.19 25.90 -2.63
CA PRO A 232 4.05 25.85 -1.45
C PRO A 232 3.58 26.88 -0.41
N ARG A 233 3.87 26.59 0.86
CA ARG A 233 3.59 27.45 2.02
C ARG A 233 3.95 28.92 1.74
N THR A 234 2.96 29.82 1.73
CA THR A 234 3.17 31.28 1.62
C THR A 234 3.20 31.98 2.97
N ASP A 235 2.94 31.26 4.06
CA ASP A 235 2.77 31.88 5.37
C ASP A 235 4.15 31.98 6.07
N ILE A 236 4.64 33.22 6.12
CA ILE A 236 5.77 33.67 6.93
C ILE A 236 5.49 33.25 8.39
N PRO A 237 6.46 32.67 9.13
CA PRO A 237 6.31 32.37 10.54
C PRO A 237 5.86 33.61 11.34
N LEU A 238 4.99 33.42 12.33
CA LEU A 238 4.46 34.48 13.21
C LEU A 238 5.55 35.28 13.98
N ASP A 239 6.82 34.87 13.92
CA ASP A 239 7.96 35.58 14.53
C ASP A 239 8.41 36.83 13.77
N ASN A 240 7.90 37.09 12.55
CA ASN A 240 8.37 38.21 11.71
C ASN A 240 7.30 39.29 11.44
N GLN A 241 6.28 39.43 12.29
CA GLN A 241 5.41 40.62 12.22
C GLN A 241 6.09 41.79 12.95
N PRO A 242 6.33 42.94 12.29
CA PRO A 242 6.80 44.12 13.00
C PRO A 242 5.73 44.57 13.99
N VAL A 243 6.17 44.80 15.23
CA VAL A 243 5.36 45.34 16.34
C VAL A 243 4.89 46.75 16.02
#